data_AF-A0A2V9KQH3-F1
#
_entry.id   AF-A0A2V9KQH3-F1
#
_cell.length_a   1.000
_cell.length_b   1.000
_cell.length_c   1.000
_cell.angle_alpha   90.00
_cell.angle_beta   90.00
_cell.angle_gamma   90.00
#
_symmetry.space_group_name_H-M   'P 1'
#
loop_
_entity.id
_entity.type
_entity.pdbx_description
1 polymer ?
#
loop_
_entity_poly.entity_id
_entity_poly.type
_entity_poly.pdbx_seq_one_letter_code
_entity_poly.pdbx_strand_id
1 'polypeptide(L)'
;DPQAFAAELRSVIADDHIDLEPISRYRKPNSSPTGTTLYRTIEQVVHKYNPQALVAPTLNSGYTESQMYRPLGLDCYGFIPVEVTPEQEATEHAANERVPVEQIRQGVKILYEVVARAANEP
;
A
#
# COMPACT_ATOMS: atom_id res chain seq x y z
N ASP A 1 -6.83 -6.76 19.11
CA ASP A 1 -7.17 -5.66 20.03
C ASP A 1 -5.88 -5.22 20.72
N PRO A 2 -5.46 -3.94 20.63
CA PRO A 2 -4.23 -3.47 21.26
C PRO A 2 -4.20 -3.66 22.78
N GLN A 3 -5.35 -3.60 23.48
CA GLN A 3 -5.40 -3.80 24.93
C GLN A 3 -5.17 -5.26 25.30
N ALA A 4 -5.86 -6.19 24.63
CA ALA A 4 -5.63 -7.62 24.79
C ALA A 4 -4.17 -8.00 24.49
N PHE A 5 -3.57 -7.48 23.42
CA PHE A 5 -2.18 -7.76 23.07
C PHE A 5 -1.20 -7.19 24.12
N ALA A 6 -1.45 -5.99 24.65
CA ALA A 6 -0.63 -5.46 25.74
C ALA A 6 -0.72 -6.29 27.02
N ALA A 7 -1.91 -6.83 27.33
CA ALA A 7 -2.09 -7.74 28.47
C ALA A 7 -1.33 -9.06 28.27
N GLU A 8 -1.35 -9.61 27.05
CA GLU A 8 -0.57 -10.81 26.69
C GLU A 8 0.94 -10.56 26.83
N LEU A 9 1.45 -9.44 26.32
CA LEU A 9 2.87 -9.08 26.47
C LEU A 9 3.29 -8.99 27.94
N ARG A 10 2.49 -8.34 28.80
CA ARG A 10 2.76 -8.29 30.25
C ARG A 10 2.80 -9.69 30.86
N SER A 11 1.88 -10.57 30.47
CA SER A 11 1.84 -11.95 30.96
C SER A 11 3.05 -12.77 30.51
N VAL A 12 3.58 -12.53 29.31
CA VAL A 12 4.76 -13.25 28.79
C VAL A 12 6.05 -12.76 29.43
N ILE A 13 6.15 -11.45 29.68
CA ILE A 13 7.33 -10.85 30.34
C ILE A 13 7.39 -11.27 31.81
N ALA A 14 6.26 -11.20 32.53
CA ALA A 14 6.14 -11.63 33.93
C ALA A 14 7.22 -11.06 34.87
N ASP A 15 7.65 -9.81 34.63
CA ASP A 15 8.64 -9.09 35.42
C ASP A 15 8.11 -7.67 35.71
N ASP A 16 7.85 -7.40 36.98
CA ASP A 16 7.31 -6.11 37.46
C ASP A 16 8.34 -4.98 37.45
N HIS A 17 9.61 -5.26 37.15
CA HIS A 17 10.65 -4.24 36.94
C HIS A 17 10.67 -3.68 35.51
N ILE A 18 9.87 -4.22 34.59
CA ILE A 18 9.81 -3.81 33.19
C ILE A 18 8.49 -3.06 32.91
N ASP A 19 8.61 -1.78 32.57
CA ASP A 19 7.47 -0.96 32.12
C ASP A 19 7.26 -1.06 30.60
N LEU A 20 6.00 -1.22 30.18
CA LEU A 20 5.59 -1.21 28.78
C LEU A 20 4.81 0.05 28.43
N GLU A 21 5.40 0.90 27.59
CA GLU A 21 4.77 2.12 27.09
C GLU A 21 4.55 2.05 25.56
N PRO A 22 3.30 2.15 25.06
CA PRO A 22 3.04 2.28 23.64
C PRO A 22 3.51 3.65 23.10
N ILE A 23 4.52 3.65 22.24
CA ILE A 23 5.08 4.89 21.64
C ILE A 23 4.27 5.44 20.46
N SER A 24 3.19 4.77 20.05
CA SER A 24 2.38 5.18 18.90
C SER A 24 0.91 4.83 19.11
N ARG A 25 0.04 5.63 18.49
CA ARG A 25 -1.41 5.39 18.50
C ARG A 25 -1.74 4.21 17.60
N TYR A 26 -2.40 3.20 18.17
CA TYR A 26 -2.98 2.12 17.38
C TYR A 26 -3.97 2.67 16.34
N ARG A 27 -3.78 2.27 15.09
CA ARG A 27 -4.70 2.56 13.99
C ARG A 27 -5.28 1.23 13.48
N LYS A 28 -6.61 1.13 13.48
CA LYS A 28 -7.30 -0.07 13.00
C LYS A 28 -7.01 -0.29 11.51
N PRO A 29 -6.60 -1.49 11.07
CA PRO A 29 -6.44 -1.81 9.65
C PRO A 29 -7.71 -1.48 8.87
N ASN A 30 -7.55 -0.94 7.67
CA ASN A 30 -8.65 -0.59 6.78
C ASN A 30 -8.25 -0.80 5.32
N SER A 31 -9.22 -0.79 4.43
CA SER A 31 -9.05 -0.96 2.99
C SER A 31 -10.10 -0.17 2.23
N SER A 32 -9.80 0.14 0.97
CA SER A 32 -10.79 0.68 0.04
C SER A 32 -11.50 -0.50 -0.65
N PRO A 33 -12.77 -0.39 -1.04
CA PRO A 33 -13.47 -1.44 -1.79
C PRO A 33 -12.88 -1.60 -3.20
N THR A 34 -13.14 -2.70 -3.91
CA THR A 34 -12.68 -2.87 -5.31
C THR A 34 -13.67 -2.35 -6.34
N GLY A 35 -14.90 -2.05 -5.94
CA GLY A 35 -15.97 -1.57 -6.82
C GLY A 35 -15.93 -0.07 -7.16
N THR A 36 -14.80 0.60 -6.95
CA THR A 36 -14.69 2.06 -7.11
C THR A 36 -14.33 2.45 -8.53
N THR A 37 -14.58 3.71 -8.86
CA THR A 37 -14.16 4.28 -10.15
C THR A 37 -12.65 4.21 -10.30
N LEU A 38 -11.89 4.68 -9.30
CA LEU A 38 -10.42 4.67 -9.35
C LEU A 38 -9.84 3.26 -9.55
N TYR A 39 -10.41 2.24 -8.92
CA TYR A 39 -9.96 0.85 -9.11
C TYR A 39 -10.17 0.39 -10.57
N ARG A 40 -11.35 0.66 -11.15
CA ARG A 40 -11.64 0.34 -12.56
C ARG A 40 -10.73 1.12 -13.51
N THR A 41 -10.46 2.40 -13.23
CA THR A 41 -9.54 3.20 -14.05
C THR A 41 -8.13 2.61 -14.03
N ILE A 42 -7.63 2.18 -12.86
CA ILE A 42 -6.34 1.49 -12.75
C ILE A 42 -6.33 0.22 -13.61
N GLU A 43 -7.35 -0.64 -13.48
CA GLU A 43 -7.45 -1.88 -14.26
C GLU A 43 -7.42 -1.62 -15.77
N GLN A 44 -8.23 -0.69 -16.27
CA GLN A 44 -8.29 -0.34 -17.69
C GLN A 44 -6.96 0.19 -18.22
N VAL A 45 -6.27 1.04 -17.44
CA VAL A 45 -4.97 1.57 -17.84
C VAL A 45 -3.93 0.46 -17.83
N VAL A 46 -3.88 -0.38 -16.80
CA VAL A 46 -2.97 -1.54 -16.76
C VAL A 46 -3.15 -2.43 -17.99
N HIS A 47 -4.39 -2.78 -18.37
CA HIS A 47 -4.66 -3.61 -19.55
C HIS A 47 -4.32 -2.95 -20.88
N LYS A 48 -4.31 -1.62 -20.95
CA LYS A 48 -3.82 -0.90 -22.14
C LYS A 48 -2.32 -1.12 -22.37
N TYR A 49 -1.53 -1.18 -21.29
CA TYR A 49 -0.07 -1.37 -21.37
C TYR A 49 0.33 -2.85 -21.36
N ASN A 50 -0.45 -3.70 -20.69
CA ASN A 50 -0.26 -5.15 -20.67
C ASN A 50 -1.63 -5.86 -20.69
N PRO A 51 -2.12 -6.26 -21.88
CA PRO A 51 -3.44 -6.89 -22.04
C PRO A 51 -3.59 -8.26 -21.37
N GLN A 52 -2.51 -8.85 -20.86
CA GLN A 52 -2.52 -10.15 -20.17
C GLN A 52 -2.28 -10.02 -18.66
N ALA A 53 -2.12 -8.79 -18.15
CA ALA A 53 -1.90 -8.57 -16.73
C ALA A 53 -3.13 -8.97 -15.89
N LEU A 54 -2.88 -9.70 -14.82
CA LEU A 54 -3.87 -9.95 -13.77
C LEU A 54 -3.87 -8.78 -12.79
N VAL A 55 -5.04 -8.20 -12.54
CA VAL A 55 -5.22 -7.12 -11.56
C VAL A 55 -5.96 -7.67 -10.36
N ALA A 56 -5.29 -7.72 -9.21
CA ALA A 56 -5.86 -8.21 -7.96
C ALA A 56 -5.50 -7.28 -6.80
N PRO A 57 -6.41 -7.09 -5.84
CA PRO A 57 -6.10 -6.31 -4.63
C PRO A 57 -5.19 -7.12 -3.71
N THR A 58 -4.23 -6.44 -3.08
CA THR A 58 -3.42 -7.00 -2.00
C THR A 58 -3.51 -6.11 -0.76
N LEU A 59 -3.33 -6.71 0.42
CA LEU A 59 -3.20 -5.98 1.67
C LEU A 59 -1.72 -5.86 2.01
N ASN A 60 -1.24 -4.62 2.16
CA ASN A 60 0.11 -4.35 2.66
C ASN A 60 0.18 -4.67 4.16
N SER A 61 1.20 -5.39 4.60
CA SER A 61 1.51 -5.62 6.01
C SER A 61 2.18 -4.40 6.68
N GLY A 62 2.78 -3.52 5.87
CA GLY A 62 3.32 -2.23 6.29
C GLY A 62 2.25 -1.15 6.48
N TYR A 63 2.72 0.10 6.60
CA TYR A 63 1.88 1.27 6.81
C TYR A 63 1.99 2.25 5.65
N THR A 64 0.87 2.86 5.27
CA THR A 64 0.82 4.01 4.36
C THR A 64 -0.19 5.04 4.88
N GLU A 65 -0.09 6.29 4.41
CA GLU A 65 -1.02 7.36 4.75
C GLU A 65 -2.45 7.07 4.29
N SER A 66 -2.65 6.11 3.39
CA SER A 66 -3.99 5.64 2.98
C SER A 66 -4.86 5.24 4.18
N GLN A 67 -4.25 4.71 5.26
CA GLN A 67 -4.98 4.37 6.47
C GLN A 67 -5.65 5.60 7.13
N MET A 68 -5.04 6.78 6.99
CA MET A 68 -5.55 8.05 7.51
C MET A 68 -6.53 8.73 6.55
N TYR A 69 -6.38 8.54 5.23
CA TYR A 69 -7.23 9.17 4.23
C TYR A 69 -8.57 8.48 4.01
N ARG A 70 -8.63 7.15 4.11
CA ARG A 70 -9.90 6.40 3.93
C ARG A 70 -11.03 6.83 4.88
N PRO A 71 -10.78 7.10 6.19
CA PRO A 71 -11.80 7.64 7.08
C PRO A 71 -12.37 9.01 6.68
N LEU A 72 -11.70 9.75 5.77
CA LEU A 72 -12.20 11.01 5.21
C LEU A 72 -13.14 10.79 4.02
N GLY A 73 -13.45 9.55 3.67
CA GLY A 73 -14.29 9.20 2.52
C GLY A 73 -13.54 9.09 1.19
N LEU A 74 -12.20 9.02 1.23
CA LEU A 74 -11.37 8.90 0.03
C LEU A 74 -11.08 7.43 -0.30
N ASP A 75 -11.26 7.06 -1.56
CA ASP A 75 -10.76 5.79 -2.09
C ASP A 75 -9.24 5.88 -2.31
N CYS A 76 -8.48 5.05 -1.61
CA CYS A 76 -7.01 5.05 -1.67
C CYS A 76 -6.44 3.66 -1.95
N TYR A 77 -5.62 3.53 -3.00
CA TYR A 77 -4.90 2.31 -3.37
C TYR A 77 -3.40 2.61 -3.46
N GLY A 78 -2.57 1.69 -2.95
CA GLY A 78 -1.15 1.70 -3.29
C GLY A 78 -1.01 1.22 -4.73
N PHE A 79 -0.47 2.05 -5.62
CA PHE A 79 -0.27 1.71 -7.01
C PHE A 79 1.11 2.19 -7.46
N ILE A 80 1.99 1.23 -7.76
CA ILE A 80 3.35 1.48 -8.23
C ILE A 80 3.45 0.83 -9.61
N PRO A 81 3.32 1.60 -10.72
CA PRO A 81 3.29 1.04 -12.06
C PRO A 81 4.69 0.75 -12.60
N VAL A 82 5.48 -0.02 -11.86
CA VAL A 82 6.80 -0.48 -12.25
C VAL A 82 6.86 -2.00 -12.16
N GLU A 83 7.49 -2.64 -13.13
CA GLU A 83 7.76 -4.08 -13.10
C GLU A 83 9.20 -4.30 -12.64
N VAL A 84 9.36 -4.98 -11.51
CA VAL A 84 10.67 -5.29 -10.92
C VAL A 84 10.80 -6.79 -10.66
N THR A 85 12.03 -7.30 -10.68
CA THR A 85 12.29 -8.69 -10.31
C THR A 85 12.22 -8.88 -8.79
N PRO A 86 12.03 -10.11 -8.28
CA PRO A 86 12.07 -10.36 -6.83
C PRO A 86 13.39 -9.92 -6.17
N GLU A 87 14.51 -9.97 -6.90
CA GLU A 87 15.80 -9.46 -6.41
C GLU A 87 15.79 -7.94 -6.22
N GLN A 88 15.14 -7.21 -7.13
CA GLN A 88 14.99 -5.76 -7.04
C GLN A 88 14.00 -5.38 -5.94
N GLU A 89 12.86 -6.08 -5.83
CA GLU A 89 11.87 -5.89 -4.76
C GLU A 89 12.49 -6.11 -3.38
N ALA A 90 13.35 -7.13 -3.22
CA ALA A 90 14.08 -7.39 -1.98
C ALA A 90 15.05 -6.27 -1.58
N THR A 91 15.29 -5.28 -2.44
CA THR A 91 16.09 -4.10 -2.08
C THR A 91 15.30 -2.96 -1.46
N GLU A 92 13.96 -3.04 -1.41
CA GLU A 92 13.12 -2.08 -0.68
C GLU A 92 13.57 -1.99 0.79
N HIS A 93 13.89 -0.78 1.26
CA HIS A 93 14.44 -0.54 2.59
C HIS A 93 15.79 -1.23 2.90
N ALA A 94 16.51 -1.71 1.88
CA ALA A 94 17.81 -2.35 2.04
C ALA A 94 18.93 -1.52 1.41
N ALA A 95 20.17 -1.99 1.56
CA ALA A 95 21.31 -1.38 0.88
C ALA A 95 21.15 -1.51 -0.64
N ASN A 96 21.47 -0.44 -1.37
CA ASN A 96 21.40 -0.41 -2.84
C ASN A 96 19.98 -0.63 -3.41
N GLU A 97 18.98 -0.07 -2.73
CA GLU A 97 17.63 0.11 -3.25
C GLU A 97 17.68 0.76 -4.64
N ARG A 98 17.09 0.10 -5.64
CA ARG A 98 17.17 0.54 -7.04
C ARG A 98 15.98 0.09 -7.85
N VAL A 99 15.74 0.81 -8.94
CA VAL A 99 14.68 0.54 -9.91
C VAL A 99 15.25 0.74 -11.33
N PRO A 100 14.85 -0.08 -12.33
CA PRO A 100 15.29 0.15 -13.69
C PRO A 100 14.82 1.52 -14.22
N VAL A 101 15.72 2.27 -14.86
CA VAL A 101 15.41 3.61 -15.41
C VAL A 101 14.23 3.55 -16.38
N GLU A 102 14.18 2.53 -17.24
CA GLU A 102 13.09 2.38 -18.21
C GLU A 102 11.74 2.10 -17.53
N GLN A 103 11.74 1.39 -16.40
CA GLN A 103 10.53 1.14 -15.62
C GLN A 103 10.00 2.44 -14.99
N ILE A 104 10.87 3.34 -14.53
CA ILE A 104 10.45 4.67 -14.10
C ILE A 104 9.88 5.49 -15.27
N ARG A 105 10.55 5.49 -16.43
CA ARG A 105 10.06 6.23 -17.61
C ARG A 105 8.69 5.74 -18.08
N GLN A 106 8.44 4.44 -18.04
CA GLN A 106 7.15 3.85 -18.40
C GLN A 106 6.12 4.08 -17.29
N GLY A 107 6.47 3.83 -16.04
CA GLY A 107 5.59 3.95 -14.89
C GLY A 107 5.03 5.35 -14.69
N VAL A 108 5.83 6.39 -14.94
CA VAL A 108 5.34 7.78 -14.91
C VAL A 108 4.23 8.02 -15.94
N LYS A 109 4.32 7.43 -17.14
CA LYS A 109 3.27 7.55 -18.17
C LYS A 109 1.99 6.83 -17.76
N ILE A 110 2.13 5.64 -17.19
CA ILE A 110 0.99 4.84 -16.69
C ILE A 110 0.29 5.58 -15.54
N LEU A 111 1.05 6.07 -14.56
CA LEU A 111 0.51 6.84 -13.44
C LEU A 111 -0.18 8.11 -13.91
N TYR A 112 0.45 8.84 -14.85
CA TYR A 112 -0.15 10.03 -15.45
C TYR A 112 -1.49 9.70 -16.12
N GLU A 113 -1.57 8.61 -16.88
CA GLU A 113 -2.81 8.23 -17.55
C GLU A 113 -3.92 7.83 -16.55
N VAL A 114 -3.58 7.12 -15.46
CA VAL A 114 -4.54 6.84 -14.37
C VAL A 114 -5.09 8.14 -13.77
N VAL A 115 -4.21 9.07 -13.40
CA VAL A 115 -4.61 10.34 -12.78
C VAL A 115 -5.43 11.19 -13.77
N ALA A 116 -4.97 11.30 -15.02
CA ALA A 116 -5.66 12.08 -16.04
C ALA A 116 -7.06 11.53 -16.35
N ARG A 117 -7.23 10.20 -16.39
CA ARG A 117 -8.56 9.60 -16.58
C ARG A 117 -9.43 9.79 -15.35
N ALA A 118 -8.93 9.48 -14.15
CA ALA A 118 -9.68 9.62 -12.91
C ALA A 118 -10.16 11.07 -12.66
N ALA A 119 -9.37 12.07 -13.06
CA ALA A 119 -9.74 13.48 -12.93
C ALA A 119 -10.75 13.97 -14.00
N ASN A 120 -10.88 13.25 -15.11
CA ASN A 120 -11.80 13.59 -16.21
C ASN A 120 -13.04 12.70 -16.26
N GLU A 121 -13.18 11.74 -15.34
CA GLU A 121 -14.43 11.00 -15.21
C GLU A 121 -15.53 11.91 -14.62
N PRO A 122 -16.74 11.91 -15.19
CA PRO A 122 -17.84 12.77 -14.77
C PRO A 122 -18.44 12.41 -13.40
#